data_AF-A0AAN6RR28-F1
#
_entry.id   AF-A0AAN6RR28-F1
#
_cell.length_a   1.000
_cell.length_b   1.000
_cell.length_c   1.000
_cell.angle_alpha   90.00
_cell.angle_beta   90.00
_cell.angle_gamma   90.00
#
_symmetry.space_group_name_H-M   'P 1'
#
loop_
_entity.id
_entity.type
_entity.pdbx_description
1 polymer ?
#
loop_
_entity_poly.entity_id
_entity_poly.type
_entity_poly.pdbx_seq_one_letter_code
_entity_poly.pdbx_strand_id
1 'polypeptide(L)'
;MSRASKLTLLGTTLFAGATVVFVHFQQKAEQAAMHEGVLRDIEQQRIKRERQADFDMQRALEAEYKREQSVRESTSSPSDGIGSAAAGR
;
A
#
# COMPACT_ATOMS: atom_id res chain seq x y z
N MET A 1 -36.37 -13.35 -50.85
CA MET A 1 -35.45 -12.58 -49.98
C MET A 1 -34.70 -11.55 -50.81
N SER A 2 -34.81 -10.27 -50.45
CA SER A 2 -34.08 -9.17 -51.10
C SER A 2 -32.56 -9.30 -50.90
N ARG A 3 -31.74 -8.80 -51.85
CA ARG A 3 -30.28 -8.71 -51.73
C ARG A 3 -29.86 -7.90 -50.50
N ALA A 4 -30.62 -6.86 -50.17
CA ALA A 4 -30.38 -6.03 -48.99
C ALA A 4 -30.51 -6.85 -47.70
N SER A 5 -31.57 -7.64 -47.57
CA SER A 5 -31.81 -8.49 -46.39
C SER A 5 -30.70 -9.54 -46.19
N LYS A 6 -30.17 -10.11 -47.28
CA LYS A 6 -29.03 -11.05 -47.22
C LYS A 6 -27.74 -10.37 -46.75
N LEU A 7 -27.47 -9.16 -47.22
CA LEU A 7 -26.31 -8.37 -46.79
C LEU A 7 -26.40 -8.00 -45.31
N THR A 8 -27.57 -7.56 -44.84
CA THR A 8 -27.78 -7.26 -43.41
C THR A 8 -27.57 -8.49 -42.54
N LEU A 9 -28.11 -9.65 -42.96
CA LEU A 9 -27.94 -10.89 -42.21
C LEU A 9 -26.46 -11.31 -42.16
N LEU A 10 -25.75 -11.25 -43.27
CA LEU A 10 -24.32 -11.56 -43.32
C LEU A 10 -23.51 -10.59 -42.46
N GLY A 11 -23.77 -9.29 -42.55
CA GLY A 11 -23.08 -8.26 -41.78
C GLY A 11 -23.26 -8.44 -40.27
N THR A 12 -24.50 -8.65 -39.81
CA THR A 12 -24.79 -8.86 -38.38
C THR A 12 -24.15 -10.14 -37.84
N THR A 13 -24.17 -11.22 -38.63
CA THR A 13 -23.53 -12.49 -38.25
C THR A 13 -22.02 -12.36 -38.14
N LEU A 14 -21.39 -11.68 -39.11
CA LEU A 14 -19.94 -11.42 -39.07
C LEU A 14 -19.56 -10.52 -37.90
N PHE A 15 -20.34 -9.46 -37.64
CA PHE A 15 -20.10 -8.56 -36.54
C PHE A 15 -20.17 -9.26 -35.17
N ALA A 16 -21.20 -10.10 -34.98
CA ALA A 16 -21.33 -10.92 -33.78
C ALA A 16 -20.14 -11.89 -33.63
N GLY A 17 -19.77 -12.59 -34.69
CA GLY A 17 -18.61 -13.49 -34.68
C GLY A 17 -17.30 -12.76 -34.36
N ALA A 18 -17.07 -11.60 -34.97
CA ALA A 18 -15.89 -10.77 -34.71
C ALA A 18 -15.82 -10.32 -33.25
N THR A 19 -16.96 -9.97 -32.64
CA THR A 19 -17.02 -9.56 -31.23
C THR A 19 -16.61 -10.71 -30.31
N VAL A 20 -17.08 -11.93 -30.58
CA VAL A 20 -16.69 -13.12 -29.80
C VAL A 20 -15.19 -13.37 -29.90
N VAL A 21 -14.62 -13.32 -31.10
CA VAL A 21 -13.18 -13.50 -31.32
C VAL A 21 -12.37 -12.42 -30.58
N PHE A 22 -12.82 -11.17 -30.66
CA PHE A 22 -12.18 -10.04 -29.99
C PHE A 22 -12.15 -10.18 -28.47
N VAL A 23 -13.25 -10.61 -27.84
CA VAL A 23 -13.30 -10.85 -26.39
C VAL A 23 -12.37 -11.99 -25.98
N HIS A 24 -12.30 -13.09 -26.75
CA HIS A 24 -11.36 -14.18 -26.44
C HIS A 24 -9.89 -13.74 -26.52
N PHE A 25 -9.57 -12.80 -27.42
CA PHE A 25 -8.24 -12.21 -27.47
C PHE A 25 -7.95 -11.36 -26.22
N GLN A 26 -8.89 -10.51 -25.81
CA GLN A 26 -8.75 -9.69 -24.59
C GLN A 26 -8.63 -10.54 -23.32
N GLN A 27 -9.45 -11.58 -23.16
CA GLN A 27 -9.39 -12.49 -22.01
C GLN A 27 -8.00 -13.14 -21.85
N LYS A 28 -7.35 -13.52 -22.96
CA LYS A 28 -5.99 -14.07 -22.93
C LYS A 28 -4.95 -13.03 -22.50
N ALA A 29 -5.10 -11.78 -22.95
CA ALA A 29 -4.22 -10.69 -22.54
C ALA A 29 -4.37 -10.38 -21.04
N GLU A 30 -5.61 -10.35 -20.54
CA GLU A 30 -5.92 -10.16 -19.12
C GLU A 30 -5.38 -11.31 -18.26
N GLN A 31 -5.49 -12.55 -18.74
CA GLN A 31 -4.92 -13.71 -18.03
C GLN A 31 -3.40 -13.59 -17.85
N ALA A 32 -2.68 -13.09 -18.86
CA ALA A 32 -1.24 -12.86 -18.75
C ALA A 32 -0.93 -11.77 -17.70
N ALA A 33 -1.70 -10.66 -17.70
CA ALA A 33 -1.54 -9.59 -16.72
C ALA A 33 -1.82 -10.04 -15.27
N MET A 34 -2.76 -10.97 -15.06
CA MET A 34 -3.04 -11.52 -13.73
C MET A 34 -1.86 -12.30 -13.14
N HIS A 35 -1.05 -12.96 -13.96
CA HIS A 35 0.16 -13.66 -13.47
C HIS A 35 1.24 -12.67 -13.02
N GLU A 36 1.37 -11.54 -13.71
CA GLU A 36 2.29 -10.47 -13.32
C GLU A 36 1.88 -9.85 -11.97
N GLY A 37 0.58 -9.70 -11.72
CA GLY A 37 0.04 -9.24 -10.44
C GLY A 37 0.48 -10.10 -9.26
N VAL A 38 0.40 -11.43 -9.39
CA VAL A 38 0.81 -12.38 -8.33
C VAL A 38 2.31 -12.27 -8.05
N LEU A 39 3.14 -12.18 -9.09
CA LEU A 39 4.59 -12.04 -8.92
C LEU A 39 4.95 -10.74 -8.19
N ARG A 40 4.28 -9.64 -8.54
CA ARG A 40 4.45 -8.35 -7.88
C ARG A 40 4.03 -8.39 -6.40
N ASP A 41 2.97 -9.12 -6.07
CA ASP A 41 2.53 -9.29 -4.68
C ASP A 41 3.53 -10.10 -3.84
N ILE A 42 4.15 -11.14 -4.42
CA ILE A 42 5.20 -11.92 -3.75
C ILE A 42 6.43 -11.05 -3.45
N GLU A 43 6.86 -10.22 -4.40
CA GLU A 43 7.98 -9.30 -4.19
C GLU A 43 7.67 -8.29 -3.08
N GLN A 44 6.45 -7.73 -3.06
CA GLN A 44 6.03 -6.83 -1.99
C GLN A 44 5.97 -7.52 -0.62
N GLN A 45 5.56 -8.78 -0.56
CA GLN A 45 5.57 -9.54 0.71
C GLN A 45 6.99 -9.74 1.24
N ARG A 46 7.97 -9.98 0.35
CA ARG A 46 9.38 -10.09 0.75
C ARG A 46 9.89 -8.79 1.37
N ILE A 47 9.69 -7.67 0.67
CA ILE A 47 10.10 -6.35 1.16
C ILE A 47 9.43 -6.01 2.49
N LYS A 48 8.15 -6.37 2.67
CA LYS A 48 7.46 -6.18 3.96
C LYS A 48 8.09 -6.97 5.09
N ARG A 49 8.52 -8.22 4.84
CA ARG A 49 9.21 -9.04 5.86
C ARG A 49 10.55 -8.45 6.25
N GLU A 50 11.31 -7.95 5.27
CA GLU A 50 12.60 -7.29 5.52
C GLU A 50 12.40 -6.03 6.38
N ARG A 51 11.43 -5.17 6.04
CA ARG A 51 11.08 -3.99 6.85
C ARG A 51 10.59 -4.31 8.26
N GLN A 52 9.86 -5.43 8.42
CA GLN A 52 9.41 -5.87 9.73
C GLN A 52 10.59 -6.29 10.61
N ALA A 53 11.55 -7.03 10.04
CA ALA A 53 12.77 -7.43 10.73
C ALA A 53 13.62 -6.21 11.15
N ASP A 54 13.73 -5.20 10.29
CA ASP A 54 14.43 -3.95 10.61
C ASP A 54 13.76 -3.21 11.77
N PHE A 55 12.42 -3.18 11.79
CA PHE A 55 11.66 -2.56 12.88
C PHE A 55 11.85 -3.31 14.20
N ASP A 56 11.80 -4.64 14.17
CA ASP A 56 11.98 -5.47 15.37
C ASP A 56 13.40 -5.36 15.94
N MET A 57 14.42 -5.26 15.09
CA MET A 57 15.81 -5.00 15.51
C MET A 57 15.94 -3.63 16.20
N GLN A 58 15.37 -2.58 15.61
CA GLN A 58 15.39 -1.24 16.22
C GLN A 58 14.70 -1.23 17.58
N ARG A 59 13.57 -1.93 17.70
CA ARG A 59 12.84 -2.08 18.96
C ARG A 59 13.65 -2.81 20.04
N ALA A 60 14.39 -3.84 19.66
CA ALA A 60 15.27 -4.57 20.57
C ALA A 60 16.41 -3.67 21.07
N LEU A 61 17.06 -2.94 20.16
CA LEU A 61 18.11 -1.97 20.51
C LEU A 61 17.59 -0.87 21.44
N GLU A 62 16.41 -0.31 21.17
CA GLU A 62 15.77 0.68 22.06
C GLU A 62 15.54 0.11 23.48
N ALA A 63 15.10 -1.15 23.57
CA ALA A 63 14.89 -1.81 24.85
C ALA A 63 16.20 -2.03 25.63
N GLU A 64 17.29 -2.34 24.93
CA GLU A 64 18.63 -2.46 25.53
C GLU A 64 19.13 -1.10 26.06
N TYR A 65 19.07 -0.05 25.26
CA TYR A 65 19.47 1.31 25.69
C TYR A 65 18.66 1.81 26.89
N LYS A 66 17.36 1.52 26.95
CA LYS A 66 16.50 1.89 28.09
C LYS A 66 16.80 1.10 29.38
N ARG A 67 17.32 -0.13 29.28
CA ARG A 67 17.73 -0.91 30.46
C ARG A 67 18.99 -0.33 31.11
N GLU A 68 19.92 0.14 30.29
CA GLU A 68 21.16 0.74 30.77
C GLU A 68 20.95 2.18 31.25
N GLN A 69 19.96 2.90 30.69
CA GLN A 69 19.49 4.18 31.20
C GLN A 69 18.37 4.02 32.26
N SER A 70 18.70 3.54 33.46
CA SER A 70 17.91 3.92 34.64
C SER A 70 18.20 5.40 34.95
N VAL A 71 17.54 6.32 34.23
CA VAL A 71 17.70 7.74 34.50
C VAL A 71 17.23 7.99 35.93
N ARG A 72 18.17 8.37 36.80
CA ARG A 72 17.87 9.09 38.04
C ARG A 72 16.92 10.21 37.67
N GLU A 73 15.69 10.16 38.18
CA GLU A 73 14.72 11.24 38.05
C GLU A 73 15.24 12.46 38.82
N SER A 74 16.17 13.21 38.20
CA SER A 74 16.69 14.46 38.72
C SER A 74 15.79 15.60 38.25
N THR A 75 14.54 15.60 38.72
CA THR A 75 13.82 16.86 38.94
C THR A 75 14.37 17.43 40.25
N SER A 76 15.56 18.02 40.17
CA SER A 76 16.01 18.99 41.15
C SER A 76 15.01 20.14 41.10
N SER A 77 14.33 20.37 42.22
CA SER A 77 13.47 21.50 42.50
C SER A 77 14.03 22.81 41.90
N PRO A 78 13.23 23.60 41.16
CA PRO A 78 13.55 25.00 40.96
C PRO A 78 13.31 25.71 42.30
N SER A 79 14.36 25.77 43.12
CA SER A 79 14.46 26.66 44.26
C SER A 79 14.36 28.11 43.80
N ASP A 80 13.49 28.85 44.45
CA ASP A 80 13.68 30.23 44.91
C ASP A 80 14.28 31.25 43.95
N GLY A 81 13.44 32.22 43.58
CA GLY A 81 13.90 33.58 43.34
C GLY A 81 13.17 34.32 42.22
N ILE A 82 12.53 35.42 42.62
CA ILE A 82 12.03 36.53 41.78
C ILE A 82 10.55 36.41 41.36
N GLY A 83 9.72 37.12 42.12
CA GLY A 83 8.30 37.32 41.79
C GLY A 83 7.44 37.95 42.89
N SER A 84 7.98 38.32 44.06
CA SER A 84 7.28 39.11 45.08
C SER A 84 7.44 40.61 44.81
N ALA A 85 6.72 41.17 43.84
CA ALA A 85 6.54 42.62 43.70
C ALA A 85 5.35 42.97 42.79
N ALA A 86 4.14 42.52 43.14
CA ALA A 86 2.91 43.02 42.50
C ALA A 86 1.71 42.96 43.46
N ALA A 87 1.90 43.49 44.67
CA ALA A 87 0.80 43.78 45.59
C ALA A 87 1.04 45.18 46.19
N GLY A 88 0.16 46.12 45.86
CA GLY A 88 0.06 47.41 46.54
C GLY A 88 0.51 48.62 45.71
N ARG A 89 -0.39 49.12 44.86
CA ARG A 89 -0.83 50.52 44.83
C ARG A 89 -1.92 50.71 43.77
#